data_AF-M0QEG1-F1
#
_entry.id   AF-M0QEG1-F1
#
_cell.length_a   1.000
_cell.length_b   1.000
_cell.length_c   1.000
_cell.angle_alpha   90.00
_cell.angle_beta   90.00
_cell.angle_gamma   90.00
#
_symmetry.space_group_name_H-M   'P 1'
#
loop_
_entity.id
_entity.type
_entity.pdbx_description
1 polymer ?
#
loop_
_entity_poly.entity_id
_entity_poly.type
_entity_poly.pdbx_seq_one_letter_code
_entity_poly.pdbx_strand_id
1 'polypeptide(L)'
;MTQDDQSRRPGADIPDRRGRTGLDRIGRDLDRNPDVVVRDVEVRSDGWHVLRANTFDYRRRDGRWETQMRETYDRGNGAAILLFDRARRTVLLTRQFRFPAYVNDHPDGLLVEVAAGLLDGDDPVSAIRREAQEETGVRVGTVTHLFDLFMSPGSVTERVHFFAAEYSPSDRVDDGGGLDDEGEDIEVLEMDVDDAVAGIADGRIRDAKTVILLQWVAAHVFAPTAGPASSGRPEIERPDIHLRPADPTEHDRLVEIWRSAVTATHDFLTPADIDHYAERIAGEYLGAVALTVAEVDGRAVGFAGLADGTLEMLFVDDDHRGTGVGSALLADALRRHPDLAVDVNEQNPAAVAFYLRHGFTVAGRSATDPDGRPFPLLHLVAGRQQEVNALG
;
A
#
# COMPACT_ATOMS: atom_id res chain seq x y z
N MET A 1 37.56 -4.51 42.53
CA MET A 1 36.36 -4.57 41.66
C MET A 1 35.29 -5.33 42.42
N THR A 2 34.30 -4.61 42.93
CA THR A 2 33.14 -5.18 43.64
C THR A 2 32.21 -5.87 42.64
N GLN A 3 31.43 -6.87 43.08
CA GLN A 3 30.43 -7.61 42.28
C GLN A 3 29.35 -6.71 41.62
N ASP A 4 29.27 -5.43 42.00
CA ASP A 4 28.34 -4.44 41.44
C ASP A 4 28.70 -3.95 40.02
N ASP A 5 29.91 -4.21 39.53
CA ASP A 5 30.35 -3.71 38.22
C ASP A 5 29.95 -4.63 37.05
N GLN A 6 29.48 -5.85 37.34
CA GLN A 6 29.07 -6.85 36.32
C GLN A 6 27.56 -6.82 35.99
N SER A 7 26.76 -5.96 36.64
CA SER A 7 25.30 -5.91 36.47
C SER A 7 24.79 -4.75 35.61
N ARG A 8 25.65 -3.77 35.27
CA ARG A 8 25.26 -2.60 34.47
C ARG A 8 25.22 -2.95 33.00
N ARG A 9 24.06 -2.77 32.36
CA ARG A 9 23.87 -3.08 30.94
C ARG A 9 24.11 -1.84 30.07
N PRO A 10 25.01 -1.91 29.08
CA PRO A 10 25.13 -0.90 28.02
C PRO A 10 23.78 -0.55 27.39
N GLY A 11 23.55 0.75 27.16
CA GLY A 11 22.29 1.27 26.66
C GLY A 11 21.17 1.38 27.70
N ALA A 12 21.23 0.65 28.82
CA ALA A 12 20.23 0.73 29.90
C ALA A 12 20.76 1.57 31.09
N ASP A 13 21.83 1.08 31.73
CA ASP A 13 22.39 1.62 32.98
C ASP A 13 23.66 2.45 32.73
N ILE A 14 24.42 2.11 31.69
CA ILE A 14 25.61 2.83 31.25
C ILE A 14 25.48 3.16 29.75
N PRO A 15 26.13 4.23 29.26
CA PRO A 15 26.01 4.62 27.86
C PRO A 15 26.40 3.51 26.88
N ASP A 16 25.62 3.36 25.79
CA ASP A 16 26.02 2.53 24.65
C ASP A 16 27.19 3.18 23.87
N ARG A 17 27.64 2.54 22.78
CA ARG A 17 28.73 3.07 21.94
C ARG A 17 28.45 4.45 21.32
N ARG A 18 27.18 4.86 21.27
CA ARG A 18 26.71 6.16 20.78
C ARG A 18 26.35 7.12 21.93
N GLY A 19 26.69 6.79 23.17
CA GLY A 19 26.46 7.63 24.34
C GLY A 19 25.02 7.60 24.90
N ARG A 20 24.15 6.70 24.42
CA ARG A 20 22.72 6.65 24.79
C ARG A 20 22.47 5.78 26.03
N THR A 21 21.48 6.15 26.82
CA THR A 21 21.02 5.39 28.01
C THR A 21 19.49 5.30 28.04
N GLY A 22 18.94 4.39 28.85
CA GLY A 22 17.49 4.20 28.98
C GLY A 22 16.81 3.55 27.76
N LEU A 23 17.57 2.84 26.92
CA LEU A 23 17.05 2.12 25.76
C LEU A 23 16.05 1.01 26.14
N ASP A 24 16.11 0.51 27.37
CA ASP A 24 15.22 -0.48 28.01
C ASP A 24 13.92 0.13 28.59
N ARG A 25 13.73 1.44 28.42
CA ARG A 25 12.54 2.16 28.88
C ARG A 25 11.74 2.81 27.74
N ILE A 26 12.23 2.71 26.52
CA ILE A 26 11.62 3.34 25.34
C ILE A 26 10.16 2.90 25.20
N GLY A 27 9.25 3.86 25.19
CA GLY A 27 7.83 3.61 24.97
C GLY A 27 7.03 3.21 26.21
N ARG A 28 7.67 2.95 27.35
CA ARG A 28 6.97 2.51 28.59
C ARG A 28 6.10 3.60 29.22
N ASP A 29 6.37 4.85 28.91
CA ASP A 29 5.66 6.04 29.37
C ASP A 29 4.61 6.54 28.37
N LEU A 30 4.46 5.89 27.21
CA LEU A 30 3.51 6.31 26.19
C LEU A 30 2.08 5.95 26.58
N ASP A 31 1.21 6.94 26.51
CA ASP A 31 -0.23 6.85 26.81
C ASP A 31 -1.13 7.32 25.65
N ARG A 32 -0.53 7.77 24.54
CA ARG A 32 -1.21 8.32 23.36
C ARG A 32 -2.16 7.34 22.64
N ASN A 33 -2.03 6.04 22.89
CA ASN A 33 -2.96 5.03 22.41
C ASN A 33 -3.50 4.25 23.61
N PRO A 34 -4.77 4.46 24.02
CA PRO A 34 -5.34 3.81 25.19
C PRO A 34 -5.51 2.29 25.04
N ASP A 35 -5.36 1.76 23.82
CA ASP A 35 -5.43 0.33 23.50
C ASP A 35 -4.07 -0.36 23.57
N VAL A 36 -2.99 0.34 23.94
CA VAL A 36 -1.63 -0.22 24.01
C VAL A 36 -1.01 0.11 25.36
N VAL A 37 -0.43 -0.90 26.03
CA VAL A 37 0.36 -0.70 27.24
C VAL A 37 1.69 -1.44 27.11
N VAL A 38 2.79 -0.71 26.97
CA VAL A 38 4.13 -1.31 26.89
C VAL A 38 4.53 -1.83 28.27
N ARG A 39 4.70 -3.16 28.38
CA ARG A 39 4.98 -3.85 29.63
C ARG A 39 6.45 -4.00 29.89
N ASP A 40 7.23 -4.38 28.88
CA ASP A 40 8.65 -4.63 29.01
C ASP A 40 9.42 -4.35 27.72
N VAL A 41 10.67 -3.93 27.84
CA VAL A 41 11.56 -3.62 26.72
C VAL A 41 12.93 -4.18 27.02
N GLU A 42 13.33 -5.20 26.28
CA GLU A 42 14.62 -5.85 26.43
C GLU A 42 15.55 -5.47 25.29
N VAL A 43 16.70 -4.87 25.59
CA VAL A 43 17.76 -4.62 24.60
C VAL A 43 18.45 -5.94 24.29
N ARG A 44 18.28 -6.43 23.06
CA ARG A 44 18.88 -7.68 22.55
C ARG A 44 20.25 -7.44 21.92
N SER A 45 20.44 -6.28 21.30
CA SER A 45 21.71 -5.85 20.72
C SER A 45 21.80 -4.33 20.70
N ASP A 46 22.99 -3.79 20.97
CA ASP A 46 23.30 -2.35 21.02
C ASP A 46 24.57 -2.02 20.22
N GLY A 47 24.74 -2.70 19.07
CA GLY A 47 25.86 -2.49 18.15
C GLY A 47 25.78 -1.13 17.42
N TRP A 48 25.90 -1.15 16.09
CA TRP A 48 25.74 0.08 15.31
C TRP A 48 24.32 0.66 15.43
N HIS A 49 23.33 -0.23 15.50
CA HIS A 49 21.92 0.05 15.67
C HIS A 49 21.36 -0.84 16.79
N VAL A 50 20.17 -0.51 17.32
CA VAL A 50 19.64 -1.15 18.53
C VAL A 50 18.54 -2.15 18.15
N LEU A 51 18.68 -3.40 18.58
CA LEU A 51 17.61 -4.41 18.51
C LEU A 51 16.96 -4.54 19.88
N ARG A 52 15.63 -4.44 19.92
CA ARG A 52 14.83 -4.60 21.14
C ARG A 52 13.78 -5.68 20.96
N ALA A 53 13.49 -6.44 22.01
CA ALA A 53 12.26 -7.21 22.14
C ALA A 53 11.29 -6.45 23.05
N ASN A 54 10.12 -6.10 22.51
CA ASN A 54 9.12 -5.29 23.20
C ASN A 54 7.92 -6.15 23.53
N THR A 55 7.57 -6.22 24.81
CA THR A 55 6.37 -6.89 25.31
C THR A 55 5.34 -5.82 25.64
N PHE A 56 4.14 -5.93 25.08
CA PHE A 56 3.06 -4.97 25.30
C PHE A 56 1.70 -5.67 25.32
N ASP A 57 0.77 -5.11 26.07
CA ASP A 57 -0.62 -5.50 26.00
C ASP A 57 -1.32 -4.67 24.93
N TYR A 58 -2.11 -5.32 24.08
CA TYR A 58 -2.91 -4.69 23.04
C TYR A 58 -4.38 -5.08 23.20
N ARG A 59 -5.26 -4.08 23.19
CA ARG A 59 -6.70 -4.30 23.17
C ARG A 59 -7.16 -4.50 21.72
N ARG A 60 -7.55 -5.73 21.41
CA ARG A 60 -8.14 -6.08 20.10
C ARG A 60 -9.47 -5.37 19.90
N ARG A 61 -9.92 -5.34 18.64
CA ARG A 61 -11.22 -4.75 18.24
C ARG A 61 -12.43 -5.36 18.95
N ASP A 62 -12.34 -6.62 19.39
CA ASP A 62 -13.36 -7.33 20.18
C ASP A 62 -13.36 -6.93 21.68
N GLY A 63 -12.48 -6.01 22.07
CA GLY A 63 -12.30 -5.55 23.45
C GLY A 63 -11.39 -6.44 24.30
N ARG A 64 -10.93 -7.59 23.77
CA ARG A 64 -10.05 -8.51 24.51
C ARG A 64 -8.63 -7.95 24.55
N TRP A 65 -8.03 -8.00 25.74
CA TRP A 65 -6.62 -7.73 25.92
C TRP A 65 -5.79 -8.97 25.63
N GLU A 66 -4.66 -8.76 24.96
CA GLU A 66 -3.66 -9.80 24.77
C GLU A 66 -2.26 -9.22 24.94
N THR A 67 -1.36 -10.04 25.50
CA THR A 67 0.06 -9.71 25.55
C THR A 67 0.71 -10.20 24.27
N GLN A 68 1.43 -9.31 23.60
CA GLN A 68 2.22 -9.59 22.41
C GLN A 68 3.69 -9.27 22.65
N MET A 69 4.56 -9.96 21.89
CA MET A 69 5.98 -9.64 21.80
C MET A 69 6.34 -9.30 20.35
N ARG A 70 7.12 -8.24 20.14
CA ARG A 70 7.69 -7.88 18.82
C ARG A 70 9.14 -7.45 18.96
N GLU A 71 9.98 -7.95 18.06
CA GLU A 71 11.30 -7.39 17.88
C GLU A 71 11.24 -6.13 17.02
N THR A 72 11.98 -5.11 17.42
CA THR A 72 12.13 -3.85 16.68
C THR A 72 13.59 -3.51 16.50
N TYR A 73 13.99 -3.25 15.26
CA TYR A 73 15.32 -2.77 14.91
C TYR A 73 15.31 -1.26 14.71
N ASP A 74 16.13 -0.56 15.49
CA ASP A 74 16.20 0.89 15.55
C ASP A 74 17.50 1.41 14.95
N ARG A 75 17.36 1.89 13.72
CA ARG A 75 18.46 2.40 12.91
C ARG A 75 18.58 3.93 12.92
N GLY A 76 17.65 4.61 13.60
CA GLY A 76 17.43 6.04 13.42
C GLY A 76 16.49 6.35 12.25
N ASN A 77 16.24 7.64 12.06
CA ASN A 77 15.48 8.16 10.92
C ASN A 77 16.46 8.66 9.85
N GLY A 78 15.97 8.80 8.62
CA GLY A 78 16.76 9.32 7.50
C GLY A 78 16.00 10.33 6.66
N ALA A 79 16.68 10.85 5.65
CA ALA A 79 16.11 11.69 4.62
C ALA A 79 16.53 11.19 3.23
N ALA A 80 15.69 11.42 2.23
CA ALA A 80 15.93 11.03 0.85
C ALA A 80 15.50 12.15 -0.11
N ILE A 81 16.24 12.36 -1.20
CA ILE A 81 15.95 13.40 -2.19
C ILE A 81 16.13 12.91 -3.61
N LEU A 82 15.14 13.22 -4.45
CA LEU A 82 15.29 13.10 -5.89
C LEU A 82 15.63 14.46 -6.50
N LEU A 83 16.75 14.50 -7.23
CA LEU A 83 17.14 15.66 -8.02
C LEU A 83 16.68 15.45 -9.46
N PHE A 84 16.09 16.49 -10.05
CA PHE A 84 15.61 16.44 -11.43
C PHE A 84 15.91 17.72 -12.19
N ASP A 85 16.06 17.61 -13.51
CA ASP A 85 16.18 18.74 -14.42
C ASP A 85 14.96 18.74 -15.36
N ARG A 86 14.10 19.75 -15.22
CA ARG A 86 12.85 19.82 -16.01
C ARG A 86 13.11 19.97 -17.50
N ALA A 87 14.13 20.75 -17.86
CA ALA A 87 14.41 21.08 -19.25
C ALA A 87 15.01 19.89 -19.99
N ARG A 88 15.90 19.15 -19.34
CA ARG A 88 16.53 17.94 -19.90
C ARG A 88 15.71 16.68 -19.70
N ARG A 89 14.67 16.71 -18.88
CA ARG A 89 13.86 15.55 -18.48
C ARG A 89 14.68 14.44 -17.82
N THR A 90 15.71 14.84 -17.07
CA THR A 90 16.60 13.89 -16.39
C THR A 90 16.38 13.88 -14.89
N VAL A 91 16.73 12.76 -14.27
CA VAL A 91 16.84 12.58 -12.83
C VAL A 91 18.27 12.19 -12.46
N LEU A 92 18.72 12.58 -11.28
CA LEU A 92 20.01 12.18 -10.71
C LEU A 92 19.77 11.12 -9.63
N LEU A 93 20.40 9.98 -9.83
CA LEU A 93 20.37 8.80 -8.98
C LEU A 93 21.81 8.42 -8.63
N THR A 94 21.96 7.48 -7.71
CA THR A 94 23.23 6.90 -7.29
C THR A 94 23.18 5.38 -7.46
N ARG A 95 24.34 4.72 -7.53
CA ARG A 95 24.46 3.28 -7.46
C ARG A 95 25.54 2.89 -6.47
N GLN A 96 25.17 2.05 -5.51
CA GLN A 96 26.06 1.65 -4.43
C GLN A 96 25.77 0.23 -3.96
N PHE A 97 26.78 -0.41 -3.35
CA PHE A 97 26.66 -1.78 -2.86
C PHE A 97 25.88 -1.83 -1.54
N ARG A 98 24.86 -2.70 -1.48
CA ARG A 98 24.07 -2.97 -0.28
C ARG A 98 24.16 -4.45 0.08
N PHE A 99 24.98 -4.76 1.08
CA PHE A 99 25.16 -6.13 1.57
C PHE A 99 23.84 -6.84 1.93
N PRO A 100 22.85 -6.22 2.62
CA PRO A 100 21.60 -6.90 2.94
C PRO A 100 20.81 -7.35 1.71
N ALA A 101 20.84 -6.57 0.61
CA ALA A 101 20.19 -6.96 -0.63
C ALA A 101 20.98 -8.07 -1.34
N TYR A 102 22.32 -7.99 -1.34
CA TYR A 102 23.18 -9.01 -1.92
C TYR A 102 22.95 -10.40 -1.30
N VAL A 103 22.86 -10.49 0.03
CA VAL A 103 22.58 -11.76 0.71
C VAL A 103 21.10 -12.18 0.65
N ASN A 104 20.26 -11.35 0.04
CA ASN A 104 18.83 -11.57 -0.16
C ASN A 104 18.47 -11.47 -1.65
N ASP A 105 19.18 -12.29 -2.45
CA ASP A 105 18.91 -12.57 -3.87
C ASP A 105 19.09 -11.40 -4.86
N HIS A 106 19.66 -10.25 -4.47
CA HIS A 106 20.12 -9.27 -5.45
C HIS A 106 21.34 -9.81 -6.23
N PRO A 107 21.37 -9.75 -7.57
CA PRO A 107 22.39 -10.42 -8.38
C PRO A 107 23.84 -10.03 -8.05
N ASP A 108 24.07 -8.76 -7.73
CA ASP A 108 25.39 -8.18 -7.46
C ASP A 108 25.42 -7.24 -6.24
N GLY A 109 24.28 -7.08 -5.56
CA GLY A 109 24.11 -6.11 -4.46
C GLY A 109 24.16 -4.63 -4.84
N LEU A 110 24.32 -4.26 -6.11
CA LEU A 110 24.41 -2.85 -6.54
C LEU A 110 23.02 -2.28 -6.82
N LEU A 111 22.48 -1.50 -5.87
CA LEU A 111 21.18 -0.88 -6.05
C LEU A 111 21.31 0.51 -6.68
N VAL A 112 20.40 0.82 -7.61
CA VAL A 112 20.16 2.18 -8.08
C VAL A 112 19.20 2.86 -7.09
N GLU A 113 19.63 3.98 -6.54
CA GLU A 113 18.98 4.66 -5.43
C GLU A 113 18.88 6.18 -5.67
N VAL A 114 17.98 6.85 -4.96
CA VAL A 114 18.06 8.29 -4.74
C VAL A 114 19.10 8.60 -3.68
N ALA A 115 19.61 9.83 -3.68
CA ALA A 115 20.50 10.29 -2.63
C ALA A 115 19.79 10.28 -1.27
N ALA A 116 20.42 9.68 -0.26
CA ALA A 116 19.79 9.47 1.05
C ALA A 116 20.78 9.12 2.15
N GLY A 117 20.48 9.55 3.37
CA GLY A 117 21.27 9.20 4.55
C GLY A 117 20.55 9.39 5.87
N LEU A 118 21.24 9.09 6.96
CA LEU A 118 20.70 9.24 8.32
C LEU A 118 20.64 10.72 8.71
N LEU A 119 19.74 11.04 9.64
CA LEU A 119 19.67 12.41 10.16
C LEU A 119 20.89 12.77 11.02
N ASP A 120 21.46 11.80 11.74
CA ASP A 120 22.63 11.96 12.62
C ASP A 120 22.63 13.20 13.55
N GLY A 121 21.44 13.61 13.98
CA GLY A 121 21.23 14.72 14.90
C GLY A 121 20.83 16.04 14.23
N ASP A 122 20.95 16.11 12.90
CA ASP A 122 20.48 17.24 12.11
C ASP A 122 18.95 17.21 11.91
N ASP A 123 18.39 18.37 11.54
CA ASP A 123 17.05 18.40 11.00
C ASP A 123 17.01 17.80 9.57
N PRO A 124 15.86 17.28 9.11
CA PRO A 124 15.76 16.61 7.82
C PRO A 124 16.23 17.42 6.60
N VAL A 125 16.08 18.75 6.61
CA VAL A 125 16.52 19.60 5.50
C VAL A 125 18.03 19.76 5.51
N SER A 126 18.63 19.99 6.68
CA SER A 126 20.09 20.09 6.80
C SER A 126 20.77 18.77 6.44
N ALA A 127 20.26 17.64 6.94
CA ALA A 127 20.77 16.31 6.62
C ALA A 127 20.74 16.07 5.10
N ILE A 128 19.58 16.26 4.46
CA ILE A 128 19.46 15.90 3.03
C ILE A 128 20.25 16.82 2.09
N ARG A 129 20.53 18.06 2.50
CA ARG A 129 21.43 18.95 1.76
C ARG A 129 22.86 18.46 1.78
N ARG A 130 23.31 17.95 2.93
CA ARG A 130 24.63 17.36 3.12
C ARG A 130 24.77 16.11 2.26
N GLU A 131 23.85 15.16 2.42
CA GLU A 131 23.84 13.89 1.67
C GLU A 131 23.78 14.11 0.14
N ALA A 132 22.93 15.04 -0.33
CA ALA A 132 22.85 15.35 -1.76
C ALA A 132 24.20 15.82 -2.33
N GLN A 133 24.92 16.66 -1.59
CA GLN A 133 26.21 17.14 -2.05
C GLN A 133 27.27 16.02 -1.96
N GLU A 134 27.33 15.27 -0.86
CA GLU A 134 28.31 14.19 -0.67
C GLU A 134 28.13 13.06 -1.71
N GLU A 135 26.91 12.58 -1.91
CA GLU A 135 26.69 11.44 -2.79
C GLU A 135 26.66 11.82 -4.28
N THR A 136 26.13 13.00 -4.64
CA THR A 136 25.90 13.38 -6.06
C THR A 136 26.76 14.52 -6.58
N GLY A 137 27.42 15.25 -5.69
CA GLY A 137 28.18 16.46 -5.99
C GLY A 137 27.35 17.69 -6.31
N VAL A 138 26.03 17.62 -6.11
CA VAL A 138 25.11 18.73 -6.38
C VAL A 138 24.85 19.54 -5.11
N ARG A 139 25.16 20.83 -5.16
CA ARG A 139 24.77 21.77 -4.11
C ARG A 139 23.32 22.22 -4.32
N VAL A 140 22.40 21.56 -3.63
CA VAL A 140 20.97 21.79 -3.83
C VAL A 140 20.51 23.17 -3.34
N GLY A 141 19.71 23.84 -4.18
CA GLY A 141 19.08 25.13 -3.89
C GLY A 141 17.88 24.99 -2.95
N THR A 142 16.67 25.33 -3.42
CA THR A 142 15.44 25.13 -2.65
C THR A 142 15.02 23.66 -2.72
N VAL A 143 14.80 23.04 -1.56
CA VAL A 143 14.29 21.67 -1.46
C VAL A 143 12.79 21.71 -1.12
N THR A 144 12.02 20.83 -1.75
CA THR A 144 10.58 20.67 -1.49
C THR A 144 10.38 19.42 -0.65
N HIS A 145 9.87 19.56 0.57
CA HIS A 145 9.40 18.42 1.36
C HIS A 145 8.12 17.86 0.75
N LEU A 146 8.02 16.53 0.67
CA LEU A 146 6.89 15.83 0.07
C LEU A 146 6.04 15.12 1.12
N PHE A 147 6.67 14.23 1.89
CA PHE A 147 6.00 13.40 2.89
C PHE A 147 7.01 12.73 3.81
N ASP A 148 6.50 12.19 4.93
CA ASP A 148 7.27 11.37 5.88
C ASP A 148 6.66 9.97 5.91
N LEU A 149 7.45 8.94 5.65
CA LEU A 149 6.94 7.55 5.58
C LEU A 149 7.75 6.61 6.48
N PHE A 150 7.06 5.64 7.07
CA PHE A 150 7.70 4.49 7.69
C PHE A 150 7.96 3.43 6.61
N MET A 151 9.21 2.99 6.46
CA MET A 151 9.60 2.11 5.36
C MET A 151 9.24 0.64 5.59
N SER A 152 9.44 0.15 6.81
CA SER A 152 9.12 -1.24 7.20
C SER A 152 8.57 -1.32 8.64
N PRO A 153 7.37 -0.76 8.90
CA PRO A 153 6.85 -0.55 10.26
C PRO A 153 6.49 -1.84 11.02
N GLY A 154 6.60 -3.02 10.38
CA GLY A 154 6.39 -4.29 11.06
C GLY A 154 7.48 -4.63 12.08
N SER A 155 8.71 -4.17 11.85
CA SER A 155 9.86 -4.49 12.70
C SER A 155 10.97 -3.44 12.69
N VAL A 156 10.90 -2.39 11.87
CA VAL A 156 11.92 -1.33 11.78
C VAL A 156 11.28 0.00 12.17
N THR A 157 11.95 0.76 13.04
CA THR A 157 11.42 2.04 13.54
C THR A 157 11.63 3.22 12.58
N GLU A 158 12.42 3.00 11.53
CA GLU A 158 12.86 4.01 10.58
C GLU A 158 11.69 4.75 9.93
N ARG A 159 11.73 6.08 10.08
CA ARG A 159 10.95 7.03 9.29
C ARG A 159 11.90 7.79 8.36
N VAL A 160 11.54 7.87 7.09
CA VAL A 160 12.29 8.61 6.07
C VAL A 160 11.52 9.88 5.69
N HIS A 161 12.23 11.00 5.64
CA HIS A 161 11.73 12.30 5.19
C HIS A 161 12.05 12.47 3.69
N PHE A 162 11.03 12.66 2.87
CA PHE A 162 11.17 12.67 1.41
C PHE A 162 11.19 14.08 0.85
N PHE A 163 12.14 14.33 -0.04
CA PHE A 163 12.36 15.62 -0.68
C PHE A 163 12.48 15.48 -2.21
N ALA A 164 12.24 16.57 -2.90
CA ALA A 164 12.63 16.74 -4.30
C ALA A 164 13.20 18.13 -4.52
N ALA A 165 14.17 18.25 -5.43
CA ALA A 165 14.71 19.54 -5.84
C ALA A 165 15.03 19.55 -7.34
N GLU A 166 14.77 20.69 -7.96
CA GLU A 166 15.25 20.96 -9.29
C GLU A 166 16.74 21.31 -9.23
N TYR A 167 17.53 20.78 -10.15
CA TYR A 167 18.94 21.13 -10.32
C TYR A 167 19.26 21.44 -11.78
N SER A 168 20.37 22.12 -11.96
CA SER A 168 21.02 22.37 -13.24
C SER A 168 22.45 21.84 -13.21
N PRO A 169 23.09 21.59 -14.37
CA PRO A 169 24.51 21.20 -14.41
C PRO A 169 25.45 22.19 -13.70
N SER A 170 25.08 23.48 -13.60
CA SER A 170 25.87 24.47 -12.86
C SER A 170 25.84 24.32 -11.35
N ASP A 171 24.92 23.52 -10.81
CA ASP A 171 24.82 23.24 -9.37
C ASP A 171 25.77 22.10 -8.95
N ARG A 172 26.39 21.40 -9.90
CA ARG A 172 27.40 20.39 -9.64
C ARG A 172 28.74 21.05 -9.30
N VAL A 173 29.19 20.86 -8.07
CA VAL A 173 30.36 21.52 -7.47
C VAL A 173 31.52 20.57 -7.21
N ASP A 174 31.26 19.26 -7.28
CA ASP A 174 32.23 18.18 -7.18
C ASP A 174 31.71 16.94 -7.97
N ASP A 175 32.51 15.88 -8.01
CA ASP A 175 32.20 14.68 -8.79
C ASP A 175 31.13 13.78 -8.12
N GLY A 176 30.79 14.02 -6.85
CA GLY A 176 30.03 13.12 -5.99
C GLY A 176 30.84 11.89 -5.59
N GLY A 177 30.16 10.85 -5.13
CA GLY A 177 30.79 9.55 -4.84
C GLY A 177 30.77 9.12 -3.38
N GLY A 178 30.25 9.97 -2.48
CA GLY A 178 30.25 9.70 -1.04
C GLY A 178 31.58 10.07 -0.39
N LEU A 179 31.76 9.61 0.85
CA LEU A 179 32.97 9.87 1.63
C LEU A 179 33.94 8.67 1.58
N ASP A 180 35.10 8.87 0.95
CA ASP A 180 36.18 7.86 0.87
C ASP A 180 36.59 7.33 2.26
N ASP A 181 36.65 8.22 3.26
CA ASP A 181 37.03 7.89 4.64
C ASP A 181 35.98 7.00 5.35
N GLU A 182 34.74 6.97 4.85
CA GLU A 182 33.64 6.10 5.33
C GLU A 182 33.54 4.78 4.55
N GLY A 183 34.42 4.60 3.55
CA GLY A 183 34.45 3.40 2.70
C GLY A 183 33.30 3.33 1.71
N GLU A 184 32.70 4.47 1.38
CA GLU A 184 31.65 4.58 0.38
C GLU A 184 32.25 4.52 -1.03
N ASP A 185 31.56 3.81 -1.94
CA ASP A 185 31.88 3.73 -3.37
C ASP A 185 30.56 3.89 -4.12
N ILE A 186 30.25 5.15 -4.47
CA ILE A 186 28.96 5.55 -5.02
C ILE A 186 29.15 6.04 -6.46
N GLU A 187 28.47 5.41 -7.41
CA GLU A 187 28.42 5.86 -8.80
C GLU A 187 27.26 6.84 -8.98
N VAL A 188 27.52 8.03 -9.53
CA VAL A 188 26.47 9.01 -9.87
C VAL A 188 25.88 8.69 -11.24
N LEU A 189 24.55 8.57 -11.31
CA LEU A 189 23.78 8.22 -12.50
C LEU A 189 22.83 9.35 -12.89
N GLU A 190 23.05 9.97 -14.04
CA GLU A 190 22.06 10.85 -14.66
C GLU A 190 21.26 10.04 -15.70
N MET A 191 19.95 9.96 -15.54
CA MET A 191 19.08 9.14 -16.38
C MET A 191 17.94 9.98 -16.95
N ASP A 192 17.47 9.67 -18.17
CA ASP A 192 16.17 10.14 -18.63
C ASP A 192 15.08 9.62 -17.68
N VAL A 193 14.08 10.47 -17.37
CA VAL A 193 13.03 10.13 -16.41
C VAL A 193 12.18 8.94 -16.88
N ASP A 194 11.92 8.82 -18.19
CA ASP A 194 11.10 7.73 -18.73
C ASP A 194 11.87 6.40 -18.65
N ASP A 195 13.19 6.42 -18.89
CA ASP A 195 14.07 5.25 -18.73
C ASP A 195 14.20 4.81 -17.27
N ALA A 196 14.26 5.77 -16.33
CA ALA A 196 14.30 5.48 -14.89
C ALA A 196 12.97 4.85 -14.43
N VAL A 197 11.83 5.38 -14.86
CA VAL A 197 10.50 4.80 -14.55
C VAL A 197 10.35 3.41 -15.17
N ALA A 198 10.79 3.21 -16.41
CA ALA A 198 10.81 1.88 -17.05
C ALA A 198 11.68 0.89 -16.27
N GLY A 199 12.77 1.36 -15.65
CA GLY A 199 13.64 0.58 -14.78
C GLY A 199 12.94 0.00 -13.54
N ILE A 200 11.82 0.59 -13.10
CA ILE A 200 10.99 0.03 -12.04
C ILE A 200 10.27 -1.24 -12.54
N ALA A 201 9.68 -1.15 -13.74
CA ALA A 201 8.86 -2.23 -14.30
C ALA A 201 9.68 -3.46 -14.69
N ASP A 202 10.88 -3.27 -15.24
CA ASP A 202 11.78 -4.37 -15.60
C ASP A 202 12.68 -4.84 -14.43
N GLY A 203 12.59 -4.16 -13.29
CA GLY A 203 13.31 -4.50 -12.08
C GLY A 203 14.79 -4.13 -12.08
N ARG A 204 15.27 -3.23 -12.95
CA ARG A 204 16.59 -2.60 -12.77
C ARG A 204 16.64 -1.69 -11.53
N ILE A 205 15.49 -1.13 -11.12
CA ILE A 205 15.32 -0.31 -9.92
C ILE A 205 14.39 -1.04 -8.96
N ARG A 206 14.90 -1.41 -7.78
CA ARG A 206 14.18 -2.20 -6.75
C ARG A 206 14.28 -1.62 -5.35
N ASP A 207 14.60 -0.33 -5.25
CA ASP A 207 14.69 0.39 -3.98
C ASP A 207 13.40 1.18 -3.69
N ALA A 208 12.84 1.01 -2.50
CA ALA A 208 11.51 1.54 -2.17
C ALA A 208 11.43 3.07 -2.22
N LYS A 209 12.40 3.78 -1.61
CA LYS A 209 12.42 5.25 -1.59
C LYS A 209 12.60 5.83 -3.01
N THR A 210 13.37 5.14 -3.84
CA THR A 210 13.60 5.50 -5.24
C THR A 210 12.36 5.30 -6.09
N VAL A 211 11.70 4.14 -5.98
CA VAL A 211 10.43 3.86 -6.67
C VAL A 211 9.38 4.92 -6.32
N ILE A 212 9.25 5.25 -5.04
CA ILE A 212 8.31 6.26 -4.54
C ILE A 212 8.57 7.63 -5.19
N LEU A 213 9.82 8.09 -5.19
CA LEU A 213 10.17 9.41 -5.73
C LEU A 213 10.11 9.48 -7.26
N LEU A 214 10.49 8.41 -7.96
CA LEU A 214 10.37 8.34 -9.42
C LEU A 214 8.90 8.35 -9.86
N GLN A 215 8.03 7.60 -9.17
CA GLN A 215 6.59 7.68 -9.44
C GLN A 215 6.02 9.08 -9.15
N TRP A 216 6.46 9.71 -8.06
CA TRP A 216 6.05 11.07 -7.73
C TRP A 216 6.47 12.08 -8.80
N VAL A 217 7.73 12.06 -9.25
CA VAL A 217 8.25 13.03 -10.22
C VAL A 217 7.60 12.86 -11.59
N ALA A 218 7.36 11.61 -12.01
CA ALA A 218 6.64 11.31 -13.23
C ALA A 218 5.21 11.88 -13.19
N ALA A 219 4.52 11.74 -12.05
CA ALA A 219 3.13 12.17 -11.91
C ALA A 219 2.94 13.68 -11.68
N HIS A 220 3.93 14.39 -11.11
CA HIS A 220 3.75 15.77 -10.65
C HIS A 220 4.67 16.79 -11.35
N VAL A 221 5.81 16.35 -11.89
CA VAL A 221 6.79 17.24 -12.53
C VAL A 221 6.80 17.04 -14.03
N PHE A 222 6.84 15.79 -14.48
CA PHE A 222 6.98 15.41 -15.89
C PHE A 222 5.67 14.95 -16.53
N ALA A 223 4.57 15.03 -15.80
CA ALA A 223 3.25 14.78 -16.36
C ALA A 223 3.06 15.66 -17.59
N PRO A 224 2.52 15.13 -18.71
CA PRO A 224 2.19 15.93 -19.86
C PRO A 224 1.35 17.13 -19.42
N THR A 225 1.79 18.35 -19.78
CA THR A 225 0.97 19.54 -19.55
C THR A 225 -0.33 19.33 -20.33
N ALA A 226 -1.44 19.19 -19.62
CA ALA A 226 -2.74 19.10 -20.24
C ALA A 226 -3.00 20.40 -21.02
N GLY A 227 -2.90 20.35 -22.35
CA GLY A 227 -3.73 21.20 -23.19
C GLY A 227 -5.22 20.97 -22.85
N PRO A 228 -6.15 21.84 -23.27
CA PRO A 228 -7.57 21.68 -22.94
C PRO A 228 -8.00 20.24 -23.22
N ALA A 229 -8.44 19.59 -22.14
CA ALA A 229 -8.41 18.15 -21.94
C ALA A 229 -8.57 17.29 -23.21
N SER A 230 -7.49 16.62 -23.60
CA SER A 230 -7.57 15.25 -24.11
C SER A 230 -6.91 14.36 -23.06
N SER A 231 -7.74 13.73 -22.24
CA SER A 231 -7.35 12.79 -21.19
C SER A 231 -6.61 11.59 -21.77
N GLY A 232 -5.29 11.63 -21.73
CA GLY A 232 -4.42 10.50 -22.05
C GLY A 232 -3.37 10.35 -20.94
N ARG A 233 -3.77 9.69 -19.84
CA ARG A 233 -2.81 9.03 -18.94
C ARG A 233 -2.37 7.74 -19.64
N PRO A 234 -1.18 7.17 -19.35
CA PRO A 234 -1.04 5.74 -19.52
C PRO A 234 -1.96 5.11 -18.47
N GLU A 235 -3.18 4.82 -18.87
CA GLU A 235 -4.02 3.87 -18.19
C GLU A 235 -3.18 2.58 -18.11
N ILE A 236 -3.02 1.99 -16.92
CA ILE A 236 -3.18 0.53 -16.86
C ILE A 236 -4.47 0.35 -17.64
N GLU A 237 -4.46 -0.23 -18.85
CA GLU A 237 -5.66 -0.38 -19.68
C GLU A 237 -6.74 -0.94 -18.75
N ARG A 238 -7.55 -0.03 -18.20
CA ARG A 238 -8.78 -0.41 -17.54
C ARG A 238 -9.55 -0.84 -18.76
N PRO A 239 -9.91 -2.12 -18.85
CA PRO A 239 -10.65 -2.55 -20.00
C PRO A 239 -11.81 -1.57 -20.18
N ASP A 240 -12.13 -1.19 -21.42
CA ASP A 240 -13.26 -0.30 -21.68
C ASP A 240 -14.53 -1.03 -21.23
N ILE A 241 -14.94 -0.78 -19.97
CA ILE A 241 -16.05 -1.47 -19.34
C ILE A 241 -17.32 -0.79 -19.82
N HIS A 242 -17.96 -1.38 -20.82
CA HIS A 242 -19.25 -0.96 -21.29
C HIS A 242 -20.35 -1.63 -20.46
N LEU A 243 -21.11 -0.82 -19.70
CA LEU A 243 -22.26 -1.31 -18.93
C LEU A 243 -23.54 -1.22 -19.77
N ARG A 244 -24.29 -2.33 -19.84
CA ARG A 244 -25.57 -2.38 -20.56
C ARG A 244 -26.55 -3.33 -19.89
N PRO A 245 -27.87 -3.19 -20.14
CA PRO A 245 -28.84 -4.22 -19.78
C PRO A 245 -28.44 -5.58 -20.38
N ALA A 246 -28.71 -6.68 -19.66
CA ALA A 246 -28.52 -8.03 -20.19
C ALA A 246 -29.55 -8.34 -21.29
N ASP A 247 -29.13 -9.04 -22.34
CA ASP A 247 -30.05 -9.72 -23.25
C ASP A 247 -30.42 -11.09 -22.63
N PRO A 248 -31.71 -11.49 -22.60
CA PRO A 248 -32.11 -12.79 -22.08
C PRO A 248 -31.41 -13.99 -22.75
N THR A 249 -30.93 -13.83 -23.99
CA THR A 249 -30.16 -14.86 -24.70
C THR A 249 -28.76 -15.08 -24.14
N GLU A 250 -28.28 -14.20 -23.25
CA GLU A 250 -26.94 -14.26 -22.65
C GLU A 250 -26.92 -14.93 -21.27
N HIS A 251 -28.05 -15.45 -20.77
CA HIS A 251 -28.14 -16.06 -19.44
C HIS A 251 -27.13 -17.21 -19.22
N ASP A 252 -26.91 -18.04 -20.25
CA ASP A 252 -25.92 -19.12 -20.18
C ASP A 252 -24.51 -18.56 -19.89
N ARG A 253 -24.15 -17.45 -20.54
CA ARG A 253 -22.87 -16.77 -20.30
C ARG A 253 -22.80 -16.17 -18.89
N LEU A 254 -23.89 -15.64 -18.36
CA LEU A 254 -23.90 -15.12 -16.98
C LEU A 254 -23.75 -16.24 -15.95
N VAL A 255 -24.32 -17.41 -16.21
CA VAL A 255 -24.13 -18.61 -15.38
C VAL A 255 -22.66 -19.08 -15.42
N GLU A 256 -22.00 -19.03 -16.58
CA GLU A 256 -20.56 -19.30 -16.68
C GLU A 256 -19.72 -18.34 -15.83
N ILE A 257 -19.99 -17.02 -15.93
CA ILE A 257 -19.31 -16.00 -15.12
C ILE A 257 -19.52 -16.25 -13.63
N TRP A 258 -20.75 -16.58 -13.23
CA TRP A 258 -21.07 -16.94 -11.85
C TRP A 258 -20.29 -18.18 -11.39
N ARG A 259 -20.27 -19.25 -12.20
CA ARG A 259 -19.51 -20.48 -11.89
C ARG A 259 -18.02 -20.20 -11.74
N SER A 260 -17.43 -19.40 -12.65
CA SER A 260 -16.03 -18.94 -12.61
C SER A 260 -15.74 -18.24 -11.28
N ALA A 261 -16.55 -17.22 -10.95
CA ALA A 261 -16.39 -16.43 -9.74
C ALA A 261 -16.54 -17.24 -8.45
N VAL A 262 -17.56 -18.10 -8.37
CA VAL A 262 -17.89 -18.89 -7.16
C VAL A 262 -16.84 -19.97 -6.93
N THR A 263 -16.41 -20.68 -7.97
CA THR A 263 -15.35 -21.70 -7.87
C THR A 263 -14.06 -21.12 -7.30
N ALA A 264 -13.74 -19.87 -7.64
CA ALA A 264 -12.52 -19.20 -7.20
C ALA A 264 -12.61 -18.51 -5.82
N THR A 265 -13.79 -18.42 -5.21
CA THR A 265 -14.00 -17.62 -3.98
C THR A 265 -14.79 -18.28 -2.88
N HIS A 266 -15.53 -19.34 -3.19
CA HIS A 266 -16.43 -20.02 -2.27
C HIS A 266 -15.89 -21.44 -1.99
N ASP A 267 -14.66 -21.52 -1.45
CA ASP A 267 -13.99 -22.78 -1.08
C ASP A 267 -14.80 -23.65 -0.10
N PHE A 268 -15.83 -23.07 0.51
CA PHE A 268 -16.76 -23.74 1.41
C PHE A 268 -17.91 -24.48 0.68
N LEU A 269 -18.09 -24.27 -0.62
CA LEU A 269 -19.09 -24.97 -1.44
C LEU A 269 -18.47 -26.20 -2.11
N THR A 270 -19.22 -27.30 -2.15
CA THR A 270 -18.81 -28.49 -2.91
C THR A 270 -19.18 -28.34 -4.40
N PRO A 271 -18.59 -29.12 -5.32
CA PRO A 271 -19.01 -29.11 -6.72
C PRO A 271 -20.51 -29.38 -6.93
N ALA A 272 -21.09 -30.26 -6.10
CA ALA A 272 -22.53 -30.54 -6.12
C ALA A 272 -23.38 -29.34 -5.65
N ASP A 273 -22.88 -28.54 -4.70
CA ASP A 273 -23.54 -27.29 -4.30
C ASP A 273 -23.50 -26.25 -5.42
N ILE A 274 -22.34 -26.11 -6.09
CA ILE A 274 -22.19 -25.19 -7.22
C ILE A 274 -23.15 -25.58 -8.36
N ASP A 275 -23.27 -26.87 -8.67
CA ASP A 275 -24.22 -27.35 -9.68
C ASP A 275 -25.67 -27.05 -9.31
N HIS A 276 -26.04 -27.32 -8.05
CA HIS A 276 -27.38 -27.03 -7.53
C HIS A 276 -27.74 -25.53 -7.66
N TYR A 277 -26.84 -24.62 -7.26
CA TYR A 277 -27.11 -23.19 -7.35
C TYR A 277 -27.10 -22.66 -8.79
N ALA A 278 -26.26 -23.21 -9.68
CA ALA A 278 -26.24 -22.81 -11.09
C ALA A 278 -27.57 -23.10 -11.80
N GLU A 279 -28.19 -24.26 -11.54
CA GLU A 279 -29.50 -24.60 -12.12
C GLU A 279 -30.58 -23.57 -11.71
N ARG A 280 -30.57 -23.15 -10.44
CA ARG A 280 -31.52 -22.14 -9.93
C ARG A 280 -31.23 -20.74 -10.45
N ILE A 281 -29.97 -20.37 -10.58
CA ILE A 281 -29.58 -19.07 -11.16
C ILE A 281 -30.08 -18.98 -12.61
N ALA A 282 -29.83 -20.02 -13.41
CA ALA A 282 -30.25 -20.09 -14.80
C ALA A 282 -31.78 -20.08 -14.95
N GLY A 283 -32.50 -20.85 -14.12
CA GLY A 283 -33.93 -21.08 -14.27
C GLY A 283 -34.84 -20.08 -13.55
N GLU A 284 -34.41 -19.52 -12.41
CA GLU A 284 -35.26 -18.76 -11.50
C GLU A 284 -34.74 -17.35 -11.27
N TYR A 285 -33.46 -17.20 -10.94
CA TYR A 285 -33.00 -15.94 -10.35
C TYR A 285 -32.62 -14.87 -11.38
N LEU A 286 -31.97 -15.22 -12.49
CA LEU A 286 -31.60 -14.22 -13.52
C LEU A 286 -32.83 -13.51 -14.11
N GLY A 287 -33.94 -14.22 -14.28
CA GLY A 287 -35.20 -13.65 -14.79
C GLY A 287 -35.97 -12.80 -13.78
N ALA A 288 -35.63 -12.85 -12.50
CA ALA A 288 -36.33 -12.15 -11.42
C ALA A 288 -35.72 -10.78 -11.06
N VAL A 289 -34.56 -10.45 -11.61
CA VAL A 289 -33.80 -9.22 -11.30
C VAL A 289 -33.59 -8.36 -12.55
N ALA A 290 -33.44 -7.05 -12.35
CA ALA A 290 -32.96 -6.16 -13.39
C ALA A 290 -31.44 -6.35 -13.58
N LEU A 291 -31.05 -7.06 -14.64
CA LEU A 291 -29.65 -7.39 -14.93
C LEU A 291 -28.92 -6.29 -15.69
N THR A 292 -27.71 -5.97 -15.21
CA THR A 292 -26.73 -5.13 -15.90
C THR A 292 -25.46 -5.95 -16.13
N VAL A 293 -24.99 -5.98 -17.37
CA VAL A 293 -23.77 -6.68 -17.80
C VAL A 293 -22.64 -5.67 -17.96
N ALA A 294 -21.46 -6.06 -17.51
CA ALA A 294 -20.20 -5.41 -17.84
C ALA A 294 -19.53 -6.15 -19.00
N GLU A 295 -19.33 -5.43 -20.09
CA GLU A 295 -18.70 -5.91 -21.30
C GLU A 295 -17.29 -5.33 -21.43
N VAL A 296 -16.34 -6.18 -21.81
CA VAL A 296 -14.95 -5.84 -22.13
C VAL A 296 -14.61 -6.51 -23.46
N ASP A 297 -14.11 -5.75 -24.42
CA ASP A 297 -13.77 -6.23 -25.78
C ASP A 297 -14.90 -7.04 -26.45
N GLY A 298 -16.14 -6.59 -26.29
CA GLY A 298 -17.32 -7.26 -26.87
C GLY A 298 -17.78 -8.51 -26.12
N ARG A 299 -17.21 -8.82 -24.95
CA ARG A 299 -17.56 -10.00 -24.15
C ARG A 299 -18.07 -9.64 -22.76
N ALA A 300 -19.15 -10.31 -22.33
CA ALA A 300 -19.60 -10.23 -20.95
C ALA A 300 -18.56 -10.85 -20.00
N VAL A 301 -18.09 -10.04 -19.04
CA VAL A 301 -17.07 -10.41 -18.04
C VAL A 301 -17.52 -10.17 -16.59
N GLY A 302 -18.69 -9.56 -16.40
CA GLY A 302 -19.30 -9.41 -15.08
C GLY A 302 -20.77 -9.03 -15.21
N PHE A 303 -21.54 -9.21 -14.15
CA PHE A 303 -22.93 -8.76 -14.11
C PHE A 303 -23.39 -8.40 -12.69
N ALA A 304 -24.43 -7.58 -12.62
CA ALA A 304 -25.14 -7.21 -11.41
C ALA A 304 -26.64 -7.42 -11.61
N GLY A 305 -27.33 -7.90 -10.56
CA GLY A 305 -28.78 -8.08 -10.54
C GLY A 305 -29.40 -7.30 -9.40
N LEU A 306 -30.38 -6.45 -9.71
CA LEU A 306 -31.11 -5.69 -8.70
C LEU A 306 -32.60 -6.06 -8.66
N ALA A 307 -33.16 -6.20 -7.46
CA ALA A 307 -34.58 -6.28 -7.22
C ALA A 307 -34.95 -5.43 -6.00
N ASP A 308 -36.01 -4.63 -6.09
CA ASP A 308 -36.60 -3.87 -4.97
C ASP A 308 -35.62 -3.03 -4.12
N GLY A 309 -34.55 -2.53 -4.74
CA GLY A 309 -33.52 -1.74 -4.03
C GLY A 309 -32.43 -2.57 -3.33
N THR A 310 -32.43 -3.88 -3.55
CA THR A 310 -31.38 -4.81 -3.11
C THR A 310 -30.53 -5.24 -4.29
N LEU A 311 -29.21 -5.29 -4.09
CA LEU A 311 -28.26 -5.93 -4.99
C LEU A 311 -28.22 -7.43 -4.68
N GLU A 312 -29.03 -8.19 -5.41
CA GLU A 312 -29.16 -9.65 -5.24
C GLU A 312 -27.96 -10.40 -5.82
N MET A 313 -27.29 -9.82 -6.82
CA MET A 313 -26.17 -10.45 -7.51
C MET A 313 -25.11 -9.43 -7.90
N LEU A 314 -23.85 -9.81 -7.70
CA LEU A 314 -22.69 -9.12 -8.28
C LEU A 314 -21.55 -10.11 -8.46
N PHE A 315 -21.27 -10.47 -9.71
CA PHE A 315 -20.23 -11.45 -10.04
C PHE A 315 -19.34 -10.93 -11.16
N VAL A 316 -18.05 -11.26 -11.08
CA VAL A 316 -17.02 -10.91 -12.06
C VAL A 316 -16.24 -12.17 -12.36
N ASP A 317 -16.04 -12.44 -13.65
CA ASP A 317 -15.26 -13.58 -14.13
C ASP A 317 -13.87 -13.55 -13.48
N ASP A 318 -13.34 -14.69 -13.05
CA ASP A 318 -12.12 -14.77 -12.24
C ASP A 318 -10.92 -14.13 -12.97
N ASP A 319 -10.82 -14.33 -14.28
CA ASP A 319 -9.79 -13.75 -15.16
C ASP A 319 -9.84 -12.21 -15.21
N HIS A 320 -10.95 -11.60 -14.79
CA HIS A 320 -11.18 -10.15 -14.85
C HIS A 320 -11.30 -9.51 -13.46
N ARG A 321 -10.92 -10.22 -12.39
CA ARG A 321 -10.93 -9.66 -11.03
C ARG A 321 -9.80 -8.66 -10.83
N GLY A 322 -10.06 -7.65 -9.99
CA GLY A 322 -9.09 -6.57 -9.74
C GLY A 322 -8.96 -5.54 -10.87
N THR A 323 -9.66 -5.71 -12.00
CA THR A 323 -9.61 -4.81 -13.17
C THR A 323 -10.54 -3.59 -13.06
N GLY A 324 -11.42 -3.56 -12.07
CA GLY A 324 -12.40 -2.49 -11.86
C GLY A 324 -13.83 -2.80 -12.32
N VAL A 325 -14.07 -3.94 -12.99
CA VAL A 325 -15.42 -4.39 -13.43
C VAL A 325 -16.45 -4.38 -12.30
N GLY A 326 -16.12 -5.00 -11.16
CA GLY A 326 -17.03 -5.05 -10.01
C GLY A 326 -17.35 -3.67 -9.43
N SER A 327 -16.36 -2.78 -9.39
CA SER A 327 -16.56 -1.38 -8.95
C SER A 327 -17.44 -0.60 -9.92
N ALA A 328 -17.31 -0.82 -11.23
CA ALA A 328 -18.16 -0.17 -12.23
C ALA A 328 -19.63 -0.59 -12.09
N LEU A 329 -19.87 -1.89 -11.96
CA LEU A 329 -21.21 -2.46 -11.74
C LEU A 329 -21.84 -1.96 -10.43
N LEU A 330 -21.09 -1.95 -9.33
CA LEU A 330 -21.57 -1.44 -8.05
C LEU A 330 -21.86 0.07 -8.09
N ALA A 331 -21.01 0.86 -8.74
CA ALA A 331 -21.23 2.29 -8.92
C ALA A 331 -22.51 2.56 -9.73
N ASP A 332 -22.80 1.76 -10.75
CA ASP A 332 -24.04 1.86 -11.50
C ASP A 332 -25.28 1.53 -10.64
N ALA A 333 -25.20 0.45 -9.87
CA ALA A 333 -26.25 0.06 -8.94
C ALA A 333 -26.56 1.17 -7.92
N LEU A 334 -25.52 1.77 -7.31
CA LEU A 334 -25.64 2.87 -6.36
C LEU A 334 -26.20 4.15 -6.99
N ARG A 335 -25.87 4.45 -8.26
CA ARG A 335 -26.47 5.60 -8.97
C ARG A 335 -27.98 5.43 -9.15
N ARG A 336 -28.45 4.21 -9.38
CA ARG A 336 -29.87 3.90 -9.57
C ARG A 336 -30.61 3.79 -8.24
N HIS A 337 -29.94 3.30 -7.20
CA HIS A 337 -30.50 3.12 -5.85
C HIS A 337 -29.49 3.60 -4.80
N PRO A 338 -29.54 4.87 -4.37
CA PRO A 338 -28.59 5.41 -3.39
C PRO A 338 -28.64 4.74 -2.01
N ASP A 339 -29.79 4.18 -1.63
CA ASP A 339 -30.01 3.45 -0.38
C ASP A 339 -29.86 1.92 -0.57
N LEU A 340 -28.99 1.48 -1.48
CA LEU A 340 -28.82 0.07 -1.88
C LEU A 340 -28.54 -0.84 -0.67
N ALA A 341 -29.26 -1.94 -0.59
CA ALA A 341 -28.97 -3.04 0.34
C ALA A 341 -28.22 -4.18 -0.38
N VAL A 342 -27.40 -4.93 0.34
CA VAL A 342 -26.76 -6.15 -0.19
C VAL A 342 -26.61 -7.19 0.90
N ASP A 343 -26.93 -8.44 0.57
CA ASP A 343 -26.65 -9.59 1.41
C ASP A 343 -25.40 -10.29 0.89
N VAL A 344 -24.39 -10.41 1.75
CA VAL A 344 -23.11 -11.03 1.39
C VAL A 344 -22.80 -12.18 2.34
N ASN A 345 -22.28 -13.28 1.81
CA ASN A 345 -21.86 -14.39 2.63
C ASN A 345 -20.67 -13.99 3.52
N GLU A 346 -20.81 -14.18 4.83
CA GLU A 346 -19.80 -13.83 5.84
C GLU A 346 -18.50 -14.62 5.62
N GLN A 347 -18.59 -15.82 5.05
CA GLN A 347 -17.45 -16.68 4.74
C GLN A 347 -16.68 -16.23 3.49
N ASN A 348 -17.11 -15.14 2.82
CA ASN A 348 -16.37 -14.50 1.72
C ASN A 348 -15.77 -13.15 2.18
N PRO A 349 -14.61 -13.17 2.89
CA PRO A 349 -14.02 -11.95 3.45
C PRO A 349 -13.59 -10.95 2.37
N ALA A 350 -13.29 -11.42 1.15
CA ALA A 350 -12.94 -10.56 0.03
C ALA A 350 -14.14 -9.72 -0.44
N ALA A 351 -15.32 -10.33 -0.58
CA ALA A 351 -16.55 -9.65 -0.93
C ALA A 351 -17.01 -8.70 0.19
N VAL A 352 -16.93 -9.12 1.46
CA VAL A 352 -17.21 -8.25 2.61
C VAL A 352 -16.31 -7.00 2.58
N ALA A 353 -15.00 -7.19 2.42
CA ALA A 353 -14.06 -6.07 2.36
C ALA A 353 -14.31 -5.17 1.13
N PHE A 354 -14.75 -5.74 0.00
CA PHE A 354 -15.13 -4.99 -1.19
C PHE A 354 -16.28 -4.02 -0.89
N TYR A 355 -17.39 -4.49 -0.31
CA TYR A 355 -18.53 -3.61 0.00
C TYR A 355 -18.19 -2.55 1.06
N LEU A 356 -17.45 -2.92 2.12
CA LEU A 356 -17.05 -1.96 3.16
C LEU A 356 -16.18 -0.83 2.59
N ARG A 357 -15.28 -1.11 1.64
CA ARG A 357 -14.48 -0.08 0.95
C ARG A 357 -15.32 0.84 0.06
N HIS A 358 -16.48 0.39 -0.39
CA HIS A 358 -17.43 1.17 -1.19
C HIS A 358 -18.51 1.85 -0.34
N GLY A 359 -18.27 2.02 0.97
CA GLY A 359 -19.12 2.82 1.85
C GLY A 359 -20.35 2.10 2.40
N PHE A 360 -20.42 0.77 2.28
CA PHE A 360 -21.45 -0.02 2.95
C PHE A 360 -21.14 -0.22 4.42
N THR A 361 -22.20 -0.37 5.22
CA THR A 361 -22.11 -0.68 6.65
C THR A 361 -22.93 -1.92 6.98
N VAL A 362 -22.49 -2.72 7.95
CA VAL A 362 -23.21 -3.93 8.39
C VAL A 362 -24.42 -3.51 9.23
N ALA A 363 -25.62 -3.81 8.74
CA ALA A 363 -26.90 -3.56 9.40
C ALA A 363 -27.44 -4.78 10.17
N GLY A 364 -27.02 -5.99 9.80
CA GLY A 364 -27.49 -7.21 10.45
C GLY A 364 -26.72 -8.47 10.03
N ARG A 365 -27.10 -9.62 10.60
CA ARG A 365 -26.55 -10.93 10.27
C ARG A 365 -27.62 -12.02 10.40
N SER A 366 -27.65 -12.92 9.42
CA SER A 366 -28.41 -14.17 9.47
C SER A 366 -27.47 -15.36 9.63
N ALA A 367 -27.89 -16.38 10.39
CA ALA A 367 -27.06 -17.57 10.64
C ALA A 367 -27.08 -18.56 9.47
N THR A 368 -28.08 -18.48 8.60
CA THR A 368 -28.28 -19.35 7.44
C THR A 368 -28.62 -18.53 6.21
N ASP A 369 -28.50 -19.15 5.03
CA ASP A 369 -29.00 -18.59 3.78
C ASP A 369 -30.55 -18.72 3.70
N PRO A 370 -31.22 -18.18 2.64
CA PRO A 370 -32.66 -18.29 2.46
C PRO A 370 -33.18 -19.73 2.34
N ASP A 371 -32.32 -20.68 1.93
CA ASP A 371 -32.65 -22.11 1.81
C ASP A 371 -32.41 -22.86 3.16
N GLY A 372 -31.99 -22.16 4.22
CA GLY A 372 -31.76 -22.71 5.56
C GLY A 372 -30.43 -23.45 5.72
N ARG A 373 -29.52 -23.34 4.74
CA ARG A 373 -28.18 -23.94 4.79
C ARG A 373 -27.26 -23.11 5.70
N PRO A 374 -26.22 -23.71 6.30
CA PRO A 374 -25.35 -23.06 7.29
C PRO A 374 -24.32 -22.11 6.65
N PHE A 375 -24.81 -21.20 5.80
CA PHE A 375 -24.05 -20.18 5.09
C PHE A 375 -24.48 -18.81 5.61
N PRO A 376 -23.84 -18.29 6.67
CA PRO A 376 -24.25 -17.04 7.30
C PRO A 376 -24.12 -15.84 6.35
N LEU A 377 -25.11 -14.96 6.39
CA LEU A 377 -25.17 -13.75 5.59
C LEU A 377 -25.00 -12.51 6.48
N LEU A 378 -24.23 -11.54 6.01
CA LEU A 378 -24.23 -10.18 6.54
C LEU A 378 -25.15 -9.33 5.67
N HIS A 379 -26.05 -8.59 6.32
CA HIS A 379 -26.94 -7.63 5.67
C HIS A 379 -26.26 -6.26 5.71
N LEU A 380 -25.93 -5.70 4.55
CA LEU A 380 -25.23 -4.43 4.42
C LEU A 380 -26.12 -3.38 3.76
N VAL A 381 -25.95 -2.12 4.16
CA VAL A 381 -26.64 -0.98 3.56
C VAL A 381 -25.64 0.10 3.17
N ALA A 382 -25.85 0.73 2.02
CA ALA A 382 -25.06 1.87 1.58
C ALA A 382 -25.24 3.06 2.54
N GLY A 383 -24.14 3.69 2.96
CA GLY A 383 -24.20 4.90 3.77
C GLY A 383 -24.67 6.08 2.92
N ARG A 384 -25.68 6.83 3.38
CA ARG A 384 -26.05 8.13 2.76
C ARG A 384 -24.82 9.03 2.75
N GLN A 385 -24.32 9.36 1.57
CA GLN A 385 -23.26 10.37 1.41
C GLN A 385 -23.82 11.70 1.92
N GLN A 386 -23.40 12.12 3.11
CA GLN A 386 -23.70 13.47 3.58
C GLN A 386 -22.99 14.44 2.65
N GLU A 387 -23.77 15.26 1.94
CA GLU A 387 -23.29 16.45 1.26
C GLU A 387 -22.60 17.34 2.30
N VAL A 388 -21.26 17.31 2.34
CA VAL A 388 -20.50 18.38 2.99
C VAL A 388 -20.42 19.50 1.97
N ASN A 389 -21.44 20.36 1.98
CA ASN A 389 -21.39 21.67 1.39
C ASN A 389 -21.95 22.70 2.37
N ALA A 390 -21.18 23.80 2.51
CA ALA A 390 -21.47 25.06 3.20
C ALA A 390 -21.42 25.06 4.73
N LEU A 391 -20.39 25.71 5.29
CA LEU A 391 -20.49 26.94 6.11
C LEU A 391 -19.14 27.29 6.75
N GLY A 392 -18.69 28.53 6.57
CA GLY A 392 -17.80 29.23 7.51
C GLY A 392 -16.35 29.39 7.09
#